data_AF-A0A1W2D415-F1
#
_entry.id   AF-A0A1W2D415-F1
#
_cell.length_a   1.000
_cell.length_b   1.000
_cell.length_c   1.000
_cell.angle_alpha   90.00
_cell.angle_beta   90.00
_cell.angle_gamma   90.00
#
_symmetry.space_group_name_H-M   'P 1'
#
loop_
_entity.id
_entity.type
_entity.pdbx_description
1 polymer ?
#
loop_
_entity_poly.entity_id
_entity_poly.type
_entity_poly.pdbx_seq_one_letter_code
_entity_poly.pdbx_strand_id
1 'polypeptide(L)'
;MVRFEKLDRTVAGKLTFKLGKKKLAVNPIRFVAACSTGHLQDIDWCFVFHRGGETSCRKPLFWMERGVTSDPADISISYRCGASVSLSDLYKPGFLGSCSSSSSWLDIAETPKESCPKELKLQPRSATNTYFAKVISVISLSKANDRLRQTIDEHSTTINTNGC
;
A
#
# COMPACT_ATOMS: atom_id res chain seq x y z
N MET A 1 1.56 7.27 16.33
CA MET A 1 1.96 6.94 14.94
C MET A 1 1.25 7.87 13.97
N VAL A 2 1.94 8.35 12.93
CA VAL A 2 1.35 9.17 11.86
C VAL A 2 0.71 8.22 10.84
N ARG A 3 -0.56 8.46 10.48
CA ARG A 3 -1.26 7.66 9.47
C ARG A 3 -1.16 8.31 8.09
N PHE A 4 -1.33 7.52 7.04
CA PHE A 4 -1.23 7.98 5.65
C PHE A 4 -2.21 9.13 5.35
N GLU A 5 -3.44 9.08 5.89
CA GLU A 5 -4.46 10.12 5.65
C GLU A 5 -4.10 11.48 6.28
N LYS A 6 -3.07 11.52 7.13
CA LYS A 6 -2.56 12.73 7.78
C LYS A 6 -1.33 13.30 7.08
N LEU A 7 -0.95 12.75 5.92
CA LEU A 7 0.23 13.16 5.17
C LEU A 7 -0.14 14.09 4.01
N ASP A 8 0.66 15.13 3.85
CA ASP A 8 0.62 16.03 2.69
C ASP A 8 1.63 15.55 1.64
N ARG A 9 1.22 15.49 0.36
CA ARG A 9 2.13 15.21 -0.76
C ARG A 9 2.60 16.51 -1.40
N THR A 10 3.91 16.64 -1.57
CA THR A 10 4.51 17.77 -2.31
C THR A 10 4.40 17.58 -3.82
N VAL A 11 4.62 18.65 -4.60
CA VAL A 11 4.61 18.60 -6.07
C VAL A 11 5.65 17.61 -6.62
N ALA A 12 6.80 17.48 -5.96
CA ALA A 12 7.83 16.49 -6.28
C ALA A 12 7.48 15.05 -5.80
N GLY A 13 6.26 14.83 -5.32
CA GLY A 13 5.78 13.53 -4.86
C GLY A 13 6.21 13.10 -3.45
N LYS A 14 7.06 13.88 -2.77
CA LYS A 14 7.57 13.58 -1.42
C LYS A 14 6.45 13.71 -0.37
N LEU A 15 6.37 12.74 0.54
CA LEU A 15 5.42 12.74 1.66
C LEU A 15 5.94 13.60 2.82
N THR A 16 5.02 14.35 3.42
CA THR A 16 5.33 15.25 4.53
C THR A 16 4.25 15.21 5.60
N PHE A 17 4.66 15.46 6.85
CA PHE A 17 3.78 15.53 8.00
C PHE A 17 3.94 16.89 8.70
N LYS A 18 2.82 17.54 9.03
CA LYS A 18 2.83 18.80 9.80
C LYS A 18 2.75 18.51 11.29
N LEU A 19 3.79 18.89 12.03
CA LEU A 19 3.82 18.86 13.48
C LEU A 19 3.86 20.30 14.00
N GLY A 20 2.69 20.83 14.36
CA GLY A 20 2.52 22.26 14.67
C GLY A 20 2.87 23.14 13.46
N LYS A 21 3.82 24.07 13.64
CA LYS A 21 4.30 24.94 12.54
C LYS A 21 5.40 24.30 11.68
N LYS A 22 5.93 23.13 12.07
CA LYS A 22 7.04 22.47 11.35
C LYS A 22 6.50 21.44 10.36
N LYS A 23 7.07 21.43 9.15
CA LYS A 23 6.79 20.42 8.12
C LYS A 23 7.97 19.44 8.07
N LEU A 24 7.69 18.18 8.33
CA LEU A 24 8.69 17.11 8.39
C LEU A 24 8.57 16.23 7.16
N ALA A 25 9.70 15.92 6.52
CA ALA A 25 9.77 14.85 5.53
C ALA A 25 9.56 13.50 6.22
N VAL A 26 8.72 12.65 5.65
CA VAL A 26 8.50 11.29 6.17
C VAL A 26 8.76 10.27 5.07
N ASN A 27 9.37 9.16 5.45
CA ASN A 27 9.50 8.00 4.60
C ASN A 27 8.57 6.90 5.14
N PRO A 28 7.75 6.28 4.29
CA PRO A 28 6.93 5.16 4.71
C PRO A 28 7.84 3.99 5.11
N ILE A 29 7.44 3.25 6.14
CA ILE A 29 8.13 2.02 6.52
C ILE A 29 8.18 1.04 5.34
N ARG A 30 9.18 0.16 5.23
CA ARG A 30 9.33 -0.69 4.04
C ARG A 30 8.47 -1.96 4.09
N PHE A 31 7.69 -2.15 5.14
CA PHE A 31 6.96 -3.38 5.42
C PHE A 31 5.47 -3.13 5.66
N VAL A 32 4.70 -4.17 5.40
CA VAL A 32 3.24 -4.26 5.52
C VAL A 32 2.88 -5.66 6.02
N ALA A 33 1.64 -5.83 6.48
CA ALA A 33 1.11 -7.11 6.92
C ALA A 33 0.10 -7.63 5.89
N ALA A 34 0.26 -8.86 5.42
CA ALA A 34 -0.64 -9.48 4.45
C ALA A 34 -1.11 -10.85 4.93
N CYS A 35 -2.34 -11.23 4.60
CA CYS A 35 -2.85 -12.59 4.88
C CYS A 35 -2.96 -13.41 3.58
N SER A 36 -3.15 -14.72 3.73
CA SER A 36 -3.24 -15.63 2.57
C SER A 36 -4.49 -15.43 1.69
N THR A 37 -5.50 -14.68 2.14
CA THR A 37 -6.68 -14.36 1.32
C THR A 37 -6.50 -13.08 0.50
N GLY A 38 -5.35 -12.41 0.60
CA GLY A 38 -5.04 -11.21 -0.19
C GLY A 38 -5.34 -9.88 0.49
N HIS A 39 -5.84 -9.87 1.73
CA HIS A 39 -5.88 -8.64 2.53
C HIS A 39 -4.47 -8.20 2.88
N LEU A 40 -4.27 -6.90 2.90
CA LEU A 40 -3.01 -6.24 3.17
C LEU A 40 -3.32 -5.00 4.01
N GLN A 41 -2.47 -4.69 4.98
CA GLN A 41 -2.72 -3.62 5.93
C GLN A 41 -1.42 -3.11 6.54
N ASP A 42 -1.51 -1.98 7.24
CA ASP A 42 -0.40 -1.51 8.05
C ASP A 42 -0.23 -2.41 9.29
N ILE A 43 0.98 -2.41 9.84
CA ILE A 43 1.31 -3.21 11.02
C ILE A 43 0.80 -2.48 12.26
N ASP A 44 0.01 -3.15 13.11
CA ASP A 44 -0.31 -2.62 14.44
C ASP A 44 0.91 -2.75 15.35
N TRP A 45 1.77 -1.75 15.30
CA TRP A 45 2.99 -1.72 16.11
C TRP A 45 2.70 -1.77 17.61
N CYS A 46 1.60 -1.18 18.08
CA CYS A 46 1.26 -1.22 19.51
C CYS A 46 0.96 -2.65 19.95
N PHE A 47 0.13 -3.36 19.18
CA PHE A 47 -0.15 -4.78 19.38
C PHE A 47 1.13 -5.61 19.34
N VAL A 48 2.00 -5.39 18.34
CA VAL A 48 3.25 -6.12 18.14
C VAL A 48 4.19 -5.99 19.35
N PHE A 49 4.38 -4.78 19.88
CA PHE A 49 5.27 -4.53 21.01
C PHE A 49 4.70 -5.01 22.36
N HIS A 50 3.40 -4.84 22.56
CA HIS A 50 2.76 -5.11 23.84
C HIS A 50 2.00 -6.43 23.89
N ARG A 51 2.01 -7.21 22.80
CA ARG A 51 1.29 -8.49 22.65
C ARG A 51 -0.19 -8.39 23.02
N GLY A 52 -0.83 -7.30 22.63
CA GLY A 52 -2.23 -7.03 22.97
C GLY A 52 -2.47 -6.58 24.42
N GLY A 53 -1.41 -6.32 25.20
CA GLY A 53 -1.49 -5.73 26.53
C GLY A 53 -1.76 -4.23 26.49
N GLU A 54 -0.75 -3.40 26.73
CA GLU A 54 -0.90 -1.94 26.72
C GLU A 54 -1.21 -1.42 25.30
N THR A 55 -2.46 -0.98 25.08
CA THR A 55 -2.94 -0.47 23.78
C THR A 55 -2.85 1.07 23.64
N SER A 56 -2.59 1.77 24.75
CA SER A 56 -2.49 3.23 24.81
C SER A 56 -1.08 3.75 24.54
N CYS A 57 -0.09 2.87 24.44
CA CYS A 57 1.29 3.23 24.20
C CYS A 57 1.41 3.86 22.80
N ARG A 58 1.60 5.19 22.74
CA ARG A 58 1.69 6.00 21.50
C ARG A 58 2.97 6.86 21.38
N LYS A 59 4.04 6.46 22.07
CA LYS A 59 5.37 7.09 22.00
C LYS A 59 6.06 6.85 20.63
N PRO A 60 7.12 7.62 20.31
CA PRO A 60 7.88 7.43 19.08
C PRO A 60 8.50 6.03 18.96
N LEU A 61 8.51 5.54 17.72
CA LEU A 61 9.16 4.31 17.28
C LEU A 61 10.52 4.64 16.68
N PHE A 62 11.52 3.81 16.98
CA PHE A 62 12.86 3.93 16.43
C PHE A 62 13.22 2.67 15.65
N TRP A 63 13.65 2.88 14.41
CA TRP A 63 14.22 1.83 13.56
C TRP A 63 15.73 1.83 13.77
N MET A 64 16.27 0.74 14.28
CA MET A 64 17.69 0.56 14.55
C MET A 64 18.23 -0.57 13.70
N GLU A 65 19.32 -0.32 12.98
CA GLU A 65 19.99 -1.31 12.15
C GLU A 65 21.42 -1.41 12.68
N ARG A 66 21.81 -2.62 13.13
CA ARG A 66 23.10 -2.88 13.78
C ARG A 66 23.84 -3.94 12.99
N GLY A 67 24.73 -3.51 12.10
CA GLY A 67 25.55 -4.44 11.33
C GLY A 67 25.96 -3.83 10.00
N VAL A 68 26.82 -4.56 9.28
CA VAL A 68 27.13 -4.30 7.87
C VAL A 68 26.32 -5.20 6.93
N THR A 69 25.65 -6.20 7.50
CA THR A 69 24.80 -7.19 6.85
C THR A 69 23.34 -6.72 6.85
N SER A 70 22.64 -6.95 5.74
CA SER A 70 21.18 -6.71 5.66
C SER A 70 20.37 -7.85 6.28
N ASP A 71 20.87 -8.47 7.36
CA ASP A 71 20.19 -9.58 8.03
C ASP A 71 18.97 -9.02 8.81
N PRO A 72 17.77 -9.60 8.64
CA PRO A 72 16.61 -9.23 9.47
C PRO A 72 16.83 -9.36 10.99
N ALA A 73 17.79 -10.16 11.45
CA ALA A 73 18.14 -10.23 12.87
C ALA A 73 18.87 -8.97 13.36
N ASP A 74 19.61 -8.28 12.49
CA ASP A 74 20.38 -7.07 12.77
C ASP A 74 19.50 -5.81 12.82
N ILE A 75 18.27 -5.93 12.34
CA ILE A 75 17.27 -4.87 12.36
C ILE A 75 16.38 -5.04 13.59
N SER A 76 16.28 -4.00 14.39
CA SER A 76 15.37 -3.94 15.54
C SER A 76 14.51 -2.68 15.49
N ILE A 77 13.25 -2.83 15.86
CA ILE A 77 12.34 -1.72 16.06
C ILE A 77 12.13 -1.60 17.57
N SER A 78 12.26 -0.38 18.10
CA SER A 78 12.11 -0.12 19.53
C SER A 78 11.16 1.02 19.82
N TYR A 79 10.58 0.95 21.01
CA TYR A 79 9.64 1.91 21.55
C TYR A 79 10.29 2.71 22.67
N ARG A 80 9.96 3.99 22.80
CA ARG A 80 10.46 4.80 23.94
C ARG A 80 9.99 4.28 25.33
N CYS A 81 9.07 3.31 25.40
CA CYS A 81 8.68 2.67 26.66
C CYS A 81 9.66 1.56 27.10
N GLY A 82 10.63 1.20 26.26
CA GLY A 82 11.59 0.12 26.52
C GLY A 82 11.29 -1.18 25.78
N ALA A 83 10.09 -1.34 25.21
CA ALA A 83 9.78 -2.49 24.37
C ALA A 83 10.60 -2.48 23.08
N SER A 84 11.13 -3.64 22.69
CA SER A 84 11.93 -3.81 21.46
C SER A 84 11.63 -5.16 20.83
N VAL A 85 11.71 -5.23 19.51
CA VAL A 85 11.44 -6.42 18.72
C VAL A 85 12.41 -6.44 17.54
N SER A 86 12.94 -7.61 17.20
CA SER A 86 13.75 -7.75 15.99
C SER A 86 12.85 -7.82 14.75
N LEU A 87 13.37 -7.51 13.57
CA LEU A 87 12.63 -7.74 12.34
C LEU A 87 12.44 -9.25 12.08
N SER A 88 13.39 -10.09 12.50
CA SER A 88 13.26 -11.56 12.44
C SER A 88 12.09 -12.09 13.27
N ASP A 89 11.79 -11.48 14.42
CA ASP A 89 10.64 -11.82 15.24
C ASP A 89 9.32 -11.63 14.49
N LEU A 90 9.21 -10.57 13.67
CA LEU A 90 8.01 -10.28 12.90
C LEU A 90 7.69 -11.32 11.82
N TYR A 91 8.67 -12.15 11.42
CA TYR A 91 8.46 -13.26 10.49
C TYR A 91 7.88 -14.52 11.16
N LYS A 92 7.84 -14.59 12.50
CA LYS A 92 7.30 -15.75 13.21
C LYS A 92 5.78 -15.87 12.98
N PRO A 93 5.24 -17.10 12.84
CA PRO A 93 3.80 -17.33 12.75
C PRO A 93 3.04 -16.67 13.91
N GLY A 94 1.85 -16.14 13.62
CA GLY A 94 1.01 -15.45 14.61
C GLY A 94 1.57 -14.15 15.22
N PHE A 95 2.80 -13.73 14.90
CA PHE A 95 3.45 -12.61 15.59
C PHE A 95 2.75 -11.26 15.38
N LEU A 96 2.26 -11.05 14.16
CA LEU A 96 1.55 -9.84 13.75
C LEU A 96 0.05 -9.86 14.11
N GLY A 97 -0.46 -10.99 14.61
CA GLY A 97 -1.86 -11.19 14.95
C GLY A 97 -2.75 -11.55 13.76
N SER A 98 -4.05 -11.43 13.97
CA SER A 98 -5.09 -11.81 13.00
C SER A 98 -5.38 -10.70 12.00
N CYS A 99 -5.79 -11.11 10.80
CA CYS A 99 -6.20 -10.19 9.76
C CYS A 99 -7.46 -9.41 10.14
N SER A 100 -7.47 -8.09 9.90
CA SER A 100 -8.65 -7.24 10.15
C SER A 100 -9.54 -7.08 8.90
N SER A 101 -9.32 -7.92 7.88
CA SER A 101 -9.97 -7.82 6.57
C SER A 101 -9.88 -6.45 5.90
N SER A 102 -8.84 -5.66 6.23
CA SER A 102 -8.62 -4.36 5.60
C SER A 102 -7.90 -4.53 4.28
N SER A 103 -8.30 -3.73 3.28
CA SER A 103 -7.62 -3.61 1.99
C SER A 103 -7.53 -2.15 1.56
N SER A 104 -6.72 -1.35 2.26
CA SER A 104 -6.72 0.12 2.15
C SER A 104 -6.36 0.70 0.77
N TRP A 105 -5.85 -0.09 -0.18
CA TRP A 105 -5.56 0.35 -1.57
C TRP A 105 -6.66 0.02 -2.57
N LEU A 106 -7.68 -0.76 -2.18
CA LEU A 106 -8.85 -0.96 -3.02
C LEU A 106 -9.78 0.22 -2.79
N ASP A 107 -9.94 1.06 -3.80
CA ASP A 107 -10.74 2.30 -3.77
C ASP A 107 -12.26 2.01 -3.82
N ILE A 108 -12.66 0.85 -3.31
CA ILE A 108 -14.04 0.40 -3.28
C ILE A 108 -14.40 0.23 -1.82
N ALA A 109 -15.52 0.85 -1.46
CA ALA A 109 -16.22 0.76 -0.20
C ALA A 109 -16.68 -0.66 0.16
N GLU A 110 -15.80 -1.66 0.03
CA GLU A 110 -15.93 -2.92 0.72
C GLU A 110 -15.46 -2.65 2.15
N THR A 111 -16.40 -2.13 2.94
CA THR A 111 -16.37 -2.37 4.38
C THR A 111 -16.00 -3.84 4.60
N PRO A 112 -15.11 -4.16 5.56
CA PRO A 112 -14.81 -5.54 5.90
C PRO A 112 -16.11 -6.19 6.40
N LYS A 113 -16.90 -6.76 5.48
CA LYS A 113 -18.15 -7.45 5.79
C LYS A 113 -17.86 -8.85 6.34
N GLU A 114 -16.65 -9.34 6.13
CA GLU A 114 -16.24 -10.69 6.53
C GLU A 114 -15.09 -10.64 7.54
N SER A 115 -15.23 -11.38 8.63
CA SER A 115 -14.13 -11.65 9.56
C SER A 115 -13.14 -12.61 8.90
N CYS A 116 -11.86 -12.23 8.79
CA CYS A 116 -10.82 -13.07 8.22
C CYS A 116 -10.08 -13.83 9.32
N PRO A 117 -10.19 -15.17 9.41
CA PRO A 117 -9.54 -15.96 10.47
C PRO A 117 -8.05 -16.21 10.20
N LYS A 118 -7.48 -15.63 9.13
CA LYS A 118 -6.09 -15.88 8.74
C LYS A 118 -5.13 -14.99 9.51
N GLU A 119 -3.96 -15.56 9.80
CA GLU A 119 -2.84 -14.82 10.38
C GLU A 119 -2.19 -13.89 9.36
N LEU A 120 -1.64 -12.79 9.88
CA LEU A 120 -0.84 -11.86 9.11
C LEU A 120 0.61 -12.33 9.00
N LYS A 121 1.17 -12.13 7.81
CA LYS A 121 2.58 -12.34 7.50
C LYS A 121 3.22 -11.01 7.13
N LEU A 122 4.45 -10.80 7.59
CA LEU A 122 5.23 -9.63 7.21
C LEU A 122 5.58 -9.71 5.72
N GLN A 123 5.35 -8.64 4.98
CA GLN A 123 5.71 -8.52 3.57
C GLN A 123 6.45 -7.20 3.30
N PRO A 124 7.58 -7.22 2.57
CA PRO A 124 8.17 -6.00 2.04
C PRO A 124 7.23 -5.35 1.01
N ARG A 125 7.07 -4.03 1.03
CA ARG A 125 6.23 -3.30 0.07
C ARG A 125 6.66 -3.46 -1.39
N SER A 126 7.93 -3.80 -1.62
CA SER A 126 8.51 -4.07 -2.94
C SER A 126 8.48 -5.55 -3.32
N ALA A 127 7.98 -6.44 -2.47
CA ALA A 127 7.95 -7.86 -2.79
C ALA A 127 6.92 -8.13 -3.87
N THR A 128 7.30 -8.94 -4.87
CA THR A 128 6.47 -9.25 -6.04
C THR A 128 5.16 -9.91 -5.65
N ASN A 129 5.14 -10.67 -4.57
CA ASN A 129 3.95 -11.34 -4.03
C ASN A 129 3.03 -10.43 -3.16
N THR A 130 3.31 -9.13 -3.02
CA THR A 130 2.52 -8.22 -2.18
C THR A 130 1.39 -7.54 -2.96
N TYR A 131 1.70 -7.01 -4.13
CA TYR A 131 0.72 -6.33 -4.98
C TYR A 131 1.28 -6.19 -6.40
N PHE A 132 0.47 -6.59 -7.39
CA PHE A 132 0.72 -6.26 -8.79
C PHE A 132 -0.35 -5.30 -9.28
N ALA A 133 0.07 -4.12 -9.73
CA ALA A 133 -0.85 -3.22 -10.41
C ALA A 133 -1.34 -3.87 -11.70
N LYS A 134 -2.65 -4.07 -11.85
CA LYS A 134 -3.24 -4.32 -13.17
C LYS A 134 -3.33 -2.97 -13.89
N VAL A 135 -2.39 -2.73 -14.80
CA VAL A 135 -2.45 -1.56 -15.67
C VAL A 135 -3.45 -1.85 -16.78
N ILE A 136 -4.63 -1.22 -16.72
CA ILE A 136 -5.60 -1.23 -17.81
C ILE A 136 -5.32 0.04 -18.63
N SER A 137 -4.71 -0.10 -19.80
CA SER A 137 -4.57 1.00 -20.75
C SER A 137 -5.80 1.05 -21.65
N VAL A 138 -6.46 2.21 -21.71
CA VAL A 138 -7.54 2.48 -22.66
C VAL A 138 -7.04 3.54 -23.62
N ILE A 139 -6.90 3.18 -24.89
CA ILE A 139 -6.70 4.16 -25.96
C ILE A 139 -8.09 4.67 -26.33
N SER A 140 -8.47 5.83 -25.80
CA SER A 140 -9.66 6.54 -26.25
C SER A 140 -9.34 7.19 -27.59
N LEU A 141 -9.80 6.56 -28.68
CA LEU A 141 -9.85 7.23 -29.97
C LEU A 141 -10.97 8.26 -29.89
N SER A 142 -10.62 9.54 -29.68
CA SER A 142 -11.58 10.63 -29.83
C SER A 142 -12.20 10.54 -31.23
N LYS A 143 -13.52 10.71 -31.36
CA LYS A 143 -14.23 10.80 -32.64
C LYS A 143 -13.89 12.10 -33.41
N ALA A 144 -12.61 12.49 -33.44
CA ALA A 144 -12.12 13.66 -34.19
C ALA A 144 -12.09 13.40 -35.71
N ASN A 145 -12.98 12.54 -36.22
CA ASN A 145 -13.06 12.22 -37.64
C ASN A 145 -14.50 12.20 -38.14
N ASP A 146 -15.38 13.01 -37.53
CA ASP A 146 -16.76 13.16 -38.00
C ASP A 146 -16.81 13.69 -39.44
N ARG A 147 -15.93 14.63 -39.84
CA ARG A 147 -15.84 15.06 -41.25
C ARG A 147 -15.42 13.95 -42.20
N LEU A 148 -14.41 13.18 -41.84
CA LEU A 148 -13.86 12.14 -42.72
C LEU A 148 -14.82 10.95 -42.81
N ARG A 149 -15.50 10.59 -41.71
CA ARG A 149 -16.62 9.64 -41.71
C ARG A 149 -17.81 10.15 -42.50
N GLN A 150 -18.17 11.42 -42.34
CA GLN A 150 -19.25 12.05 -43.09
C GLN A 150 -18.95 12.04 -44.60
N THR A 151 -17.73 12.37 -45.01
CA THR A 151 -17.31 12.28 -46.41
C THR A 151 -17.29 10.83 -46.92
N ILE A 152 -16.90 9.85 -46.09
CA ILE A 152 -16.97 8.42 -46.44
C ILE A 152 -18.42 7.97 -46.61
N ASP A 153 -19.34 8.39 -45.74
CA ASP A 153 -20.77 8.07 -45.84
C ASP A 153 -21.40 8.73 -47.08
N GLU A 154 -21.09 10.00 -47.33
CA GLU A 154 -21.54 10.77 -48.50
C GLU A 154 -21.08 10.14 -49.83
N HIS A 155 -19.88 9.55 -49.86
CA HIS A 155 -19.31 8.90 -51.06
C HIS A 155 -19.33 7.36 -51.01
N SER A 156 -20.04 6.76 -50.05
CA SER A 156 -20.07 5.31 -49.82
C SER A 156 -20.60 4.53 -51.04
N THR A 157 -21.48 5.14 -51.83
CA THR A 157 -22.02 4.57 -53.07
C THR A 157 -20.99 4.48 -54.18
N THR A 158 -19.99 5.36 -54.22
CA THR A 158 -18.89 5.33 -55.21
C THR A 158 -17.76 4.39 -54.79
N ILE A 159 -17.57 4.20 -53.49
CA ILE A 159 -16.52 3.33 -52.94
C ILE A 159 -16.93 1.85 -53.04
N ASN A 160 -18.22 1.54 -52.85
CA ASN A 160 -18.73 0.17 -52.89
C ASN A 160 -18.96 -0.39 -54.31
N THR A 161 -18.80 0.42 -55.36
CA THR A 161 -18.94 -0.03 -56.76
C THR A 161 -17.69 -0.67 -57.36
N ASN A 162 -16.59 -0.75 -56.60
CA ASN A 162 -15.36 -1.45 -57.03
C ASN A 162 -15.20 -2.85 -56.38
N GLY A 163 -16.24 -3.38 -55.74
CA GLY A 163 -16.32 -4.78 -55.35
C GLY A 163 -16.90 -5.63 -56.48
N CYS A 164 -16.05 -5.96 -57.45
CA CYS A 164 -16.22 -7.17 -58.25
C CYS A 164 -15.58 -8.34 -57.48
#